data_AF-A0A0F9IU96-F1
#
_entry.id   AF-A0A0F9IU96-F1
#
_cell.length_a   1.000
_cell.length_b   1.000
_cell.length_c   1.000
_cell.angle_alpha   90.00
_cell.angle_beta   90.00
_cell.angle_gamma   90.00
#
_symmetry.space_group_name_H-M   'P 1'
#
loop_
_entity.id
_entity.type
_entity.pdbx_description
1 polymer ?
#
loop_
_entity_poly.entity_id
_entity_poly.type
_entity_poly.pdbx_seq_one_letter_code
_entity_poly.pdbx_strand_id
1 'polypeptide(L)'
;RNTYSATAFEKGLVLSNISGAGPVYGLDKFGSRIDWFDGIPIVISDYLLDEANNTVDKDPGNDSGYSSIRALRFGSIIDGGISLVTGGDTGGVDFFKMVEIEQLEDYDAGGIRLVAYVALAQGSSKASAVIHSIDEDAQIVG
;
A
#
# COMPACT_ATOMS: atom_id res chain seq x y z
N ARG A 1 -16.41 3.89 -27.55
CA ARG A 1 -16.57 4.61 -26.27
C ARG A 1 -17.11 3.57 -25.27
N ASN A 2 -16.22 2.78 -24.67
CA ASN A 2 -16.62 1.72 -23.72
C ASN A 2 -16.60 2.31 -22.32
N THR A 3 -17.80 2.63 -21.82
CA THR A 3 -18.04 2.97 -20.43
C THR A 3 -18.14 1.65 -19.66
N TYR A 4 -17.03 1.18 -19.10
CA TYR A 4 -17.10 0.21 -18.00
C TYR A 4 -17.49 1.01 -16.77
N SER A 5 -18.80 1.08 -16.52
CA SER A 5 -19.37 1.68 -15.31
C SER A 5 -18.97 0.84 -14.10
N ALA A 6 -18.29 1.46 -13.14
CA ALA A 6 -18.26 1.00 -11.77
C ALA A 6 -19.71 0.90 -11.29
N THR A 7 -20.20 -0.33 -11.14
CA THR A 7 -21.49 -0.61 -10.54
C THR A 7 -21.25 -0.71 -9.04
N ALA A 8 -21.88 0.20 -8.30
CA ALA A 8 -21.93 0.18 -6.86
C ALA A 8 -22.45 -1.19 -6.38
N PHE A 9 -21.77 -1.79 -5.40
CA PHE A 9 -22.15 -3.07 -4.82
C PHE A 9 -23.27 -2.85 -3.81
N GLU A 10 -24.50 -2.79 -4.31
CA GLU A 10 -25.71 -2.92 -3.51
C GLU A 10 -26.35 -4.25 -3.92
N LYS A 11 -26.50 -5.17 -2.95
CA LYS A 11 -27.05 -6.54 -3.04
C LYS A 11 -25.99 -7.65 -3.08
N GLY A 12 -26.04 -8.48 -2.03
CA GLY A 12 -25.09 -9.53 -1.70
C GLY A 12 -24.64 -10.40 -2.87
N LEU A 13 -23.35 -10.73 -2.84
CA LEU A 13 -22.67 -11.59 -3.80
C LEU A 13 -23.30 -12.99 -3.78
N VAL A 14 -24.04 -13.37 -4.83
CA VAL A 14 -24.56 -14.74 -4.97
C VAL A 14 -23.41 -15.66 -5.41
N LEU A 15 -22.84 -16.38 -4.46
CA LEU A 15 -21.67 -17.27 -4.61
C LEU A 15 -21.89 -18.45 -5.60
N SER A 16 -23.12 -18.71 -6.03
CA SER A 16 -23.44 -19.88 -6.87
C SER A 16 -22.93 -19.82 -8.31
N ASN A 17 -22.43 -18.65 -8.77
CA ASN A 17 -21.96 -18.43 -10.14
C ASN A 17 -20.46 -18.08 -10.23
N ILE A 18 -19.70 -18.15 -9.14
CA ILE A 18 -18.25 -17.88 -9.17
C ILE A 18 -17.52 -19.18 -9.55
N SER A 19 -17.29 -19.39 -10.84
CA SER A 19 -16.35 -20.42 -11.30
C SER A 19 -14.93 -19.85 -11.32
N GLY A 20 -14.10 -20.23 -10.34
CA GLY A 20 -12.65 -20.33 -10.55
C GLY A 20 -11.75 -19.11 -10.25
N ALA A 21 -12.17 -18.15 -9.43
CA ALA A 21 -11.27 -17.08 -8.95
C ALA A 21 -11.45 -16.84 -7.44
N GLY A 22 -11.13 -17.87 -6.63
CA GLY A 22 -11.01 -17.74 -5.18
C GLY A 22 -9.56 -17.51 -4.76
N PRO A 23 -9.31 -17.07 -3.52
CA PRO A 23 -7.95 -16.95 -3.00
C PRO A 23 -7.22 -18.29 -3.08
N VAL A 24 -6.03 -18.28 -3.70
CA VAL A 24 -5.15 -19.45 -3.83
C VAL A 24 -3.94 -19.25 -2.92
N TYR A 25 -3.57 -20.27 -2.16
CA TYR A 25 -2.37 -20.25 -1.33
C TYR A 25 -1.12 -20.50 -2.18
N GLY A 26 -0.11 -19.63 -2.05
CA GLY A 26 1.19 -19.77 -2.70
C GLY A 26 2.34 -19.36 -1.78
N LEU A 27 3.57 -19.59 -2.23
CA LEU A 27 4.76 -19.05 -1.59
C LEU A 27 5.17 -17.77 -2.32
N ASP A 28 5.59 -16.76 -1.56
CA ASP A 28 6.26 -15.59 -2.11
C ASP A 28 7.71 -15.92 -2.51
N LYS A 29 8.41 -14.92 -3.07
CA LYS A 29 9.81 -15.06 -3.49
C LYS A 29 10.81 -15.32 -2.35
N PHE A 30 10.36 -15.19 -1.09
CA PHE A 30 11.14 -15.41 0.12
C PHE A 30 10.70 -16.66 0.89
N GLY A 31 9.75 -17.44 0.36
CA GLY A 31 9.24 -18.66 0.98
C GLY A 31 8.15 -18.44 2.03
N SER A 32 7.64 -17.23 2.18
CA SER A 32 6.51 -16.89 3.05
C SER A 32 5.19 -17.28 2.37
N ARG A 33 4.21 -17.74 3.14
CA ARG A 33 2.88 -18.03 2.61
C ARG A 33 2.14 -16.73 2.35
N ILE A 34 1.53 -16.62 1.17
CA ILE A 34 0.74 -15.46 0.77
C ILE A 34 -0.49 -15.91 -0.03
N ASP A 35 -1.58 -15.18 0.15
CA ASP A 35 -2.82 -15.39 -0.59
C ASP A 35 -2.77 -14.67 -1.93
N TRP A 36 -3.37 -15.26 -2.96
CA TRP A 36 -3.41 -14.71 -4.30
C TRP A 36 -4.84 -14.56 -4.79
N PHE A 37 -5.17 -13.42 -5.39
CA PHE A 37 -6.43 -13.20 -6.09
C PHE A 37 -6.16 -12.87 -7.55
N ASP A 38 -6.66 -13.70 -8.47
CA ASP A 38 -6.45 -13.54 -9.92
C ASP A 38 -4.98 -13.34 -10.33
N GLY A 39 -4.07 -14.09 -9.69
CA GLY A 39 -2.63 -13.98 -9.94
C GLY A 39 -1.96 -12.72 -9.36
N ILE A 40 -2.66 -11.94 -8.53
CA ILE A 40 -2.13 -10.79 -7.78
C ILE A 40 -1.96 -11.20 -6.31
N PRO A 41 -0.77 -10.97 -5.70
CA PRO A 41 -0.55 -11.33 -4.30
C PRO A 41 -1.23 -10.32 -3.36
N ILE A 42 -1.87 -10.81 -2.31
CA ILE A 42 -2.47 -10.02 -1.24
C ILE A 42 -1.45 -9.86 -0.12
N VAL A 43 -0.98 -8.63 0.10
CA VAL A 43 -0.04 -8.30 1.17
C VAL A 43 -0.80 -7.60 2.29
N ILE A 44 -0.71 -8.17 3.50
CA ILE A 44 -1.30 -7.59 4.71
C ILE A 44 -0.36 -6.52 5.26
N SER A 45 -0.91 -5.35 5.57
CA SER A 45 -0.16 -4.22 6.14
C SER A 45 -0.93 -3.66 7.34
N ASP A 46 -0.27 -3.57 8.47
CA ASP A 46 -0.77 -2.95 9.70
C ASP A 46 -0.95 -1.42 9.57
N TYR A 47 -0.24 -0.80 8.63
CA TYR A 47 -0.39 0.63 8.34
C TYR A 47 -1.72 1.00 7.66
N LEU A 48 -2.50 0.02 7.19
CA LEU A 48 -3.82 0.23 6.56
C LEU A 48 -4.98 0.08 7.54
N LEU A 49 -4.67 -0.07 8.84
CA LEU A 49 -5.64 -0.12 9.92
C LEU A 49 -6.11 1.29 10.33
N ASP A 50 -7.33 1.35 10.84
CA ASP A 50 -7.98 2.56 11.37
C ASP A 50 -8.21 3.65 10.32
N GLU A 51 -8.92 3.32 9.25
CA GLU A 51 -9.39 4.32 8.29
C GLU A 51 -10.63 5.03 8.82
N ALA A 52 -10.75 6.35 8.65
CA ALA A 52 -11.99 7.04 9.02
C ALA A 52 -13.10 6.72 8.00
N ASN A 53 -14.30 6.40 8.50
CA ASN A 53 -15.41 6.02 7.63
C ASN A 53 -15.71 7.10 6.56
N ASN A 54 -15.85 6.64 5.33
CA ASN A 54 -16.15 7.43 4.12
C ASN A 54 -15.04 8.42 3.78
N THR A 55 -13.83 8.13 4.23
CA THR A 55 -12.60 8.83 3.86
C THR A 55 -11.56 7.81 3.41
N VAL A 56 -10.44 8.31 2.89
CA VAL A 56 -9.25 7.50 2.57
C VAL A 56 -8.12 7.79 3.57
N ASP A 57 -8.46 8.51 4.65
CA ASP A 57 -7.54 9.08 5.61
C ASP A 57 -7.51 8.22 6.88
N LYS A 58 -6.35 8.21 7.54
CA LYS A 58 -6.21 7.56 8.84
C LYS A 58 -7.06 8.29 9.86
N ASP A 59 -7.87 7.55 10.60
CA ASP A 59 -8.60 8.07 11.74
C ASP A 59 -7.61 8.45 12.85
N PRO A 60 -7.60 9.71 13.33
CA PRO A 60 -6.80 10.11 14.48
C PRO A 60 -7.19 9.36 15.78
N GLY A 61 -8.36 8.73 15.84
CA GLY A 61 -8.88 8.01 16.99
C GLY A 61 -8.31 6.61 17.23
N ASN A 62 -7.64 6.01 16.23
CA ASN A 62 -7.01 4.67 16.29
C ASN A 62 -7.93 3.53 16.79
N ASP A 63 -9.23 3.62 16.50
CA ASP A 63 -10.25 2.61 16.83
C ASP A 63 -11.51 2.81 15.96
N SER A 64 -11.32 2.98 14.65
CA SER A 64 -12.46 3.29 13.77
C SER A 64 -13.31 2.06 13.46
N GLY A 65 -12.75 0.85 13.58
CA GLY A 65 -13.37 -0.40 13.12
C GLY A 65 -13.46 -0.50 11.59
N TYR A 66 -12.75 0.35 10.85
CA TYR A 66 -12.71 0.32 9.39
C TYR A 66 -11.28 0.16 8.86
N SER A 67 -11.16 -0.60 7.78
CA SER A 67 -9.93 -0.84 7.04
C SER A 67 -10.08 -0.50 5.54
N SER A 68 -8.95 -0.54 4.83
CA SER A 68 -8.90 -0.34 3.37
C SER A 68 -8.12 -1.43 2.65
N ILE A 69 -8.55 -1.74 1.43
CA ILE A 69 -7.78 -2.57 0.47
C ILE A 69 -7.26 -1.65 -0.63
N ARG A 70 -5.95 -1.73 -0.91
CA ARG A 70 -5.28 -0.93 -1.95
C ARG A 70 -4.73 -1.84 -3.04
N ALA A 71 -5.16 -1.61 -4.28
CA ALA A 71 -4.59 -2.26 -5.46
C ALA A 71 -3.54 -1.34 -6.08
N LEU A 72 -2.31 -1.83 -6.21
CA LEU A 72 -1.16 -1.04 -6.67
C LEU A 72 -0.48 -1.71 -7.86
N ARG A 73 -0.16 -0.94 -8.89
CA ARG A 73 0.71 -1.35 -10.00
C ARG A 73 2.11 -0.80 -9.79
N PHE A 74 2.99 -1.61 -9.24
CA PHE A 74 4.42 -1.29 -9.17
C PHE A 74 5.05 -1.28 -10.56
N GLY A 75 6.08 -0.44 -10.75
CA GLY A 75 6.85 -0.40 -11.99
C GLY A 75 7.43 0.96 -12.30
N SER A 76 8.07 1.09 -13.47
CA SER A 76 8.63 2.37 -13.91
C SER A 76 7.56 3.44 -14.03
N ILE A 77 7.92 4.66 -13.61
CA ILE A 77 7.03 5.83 -13.66
C ILE A 77 6.64 6.13 -15.11
N ILE A 78 7.57 5.98 -16.06
CA ILE A 78 7.31 6.25 -17.49
C ILE A 78 6.22 5.33 -18.07
N ASP A 79 6.10 4.11 -17.54
CA ASP A 79 5.12 3.12 -17.97
C ASP A 79 3.79 3.26 -17.19
N GLY A 80 3.67 4.30 -16.36
CA GLY A 80 2.51 4.55 -15.53
C GLY A 80 2.44 3.67 -14.27
N GLY A 81 3.58 3.19 -13.76
CA GLY A 81 3.67 2.48 -12.49
C GLY A 81 3.83 3.40 -11.27
N ILE A 82 3.80 2.81 -10.08
CA ILE A 82 4.17 3.45 -8.82
C ILE A 82 5.59 3.01 -8.47
N SER A 83 6.45 3.99 -8.17
CA SER A 83 7.82 3.76 -7.76
C SER A 83 8.19 4.67 -6.59
N LEU A 84 9.01 4.13 -5.69
CA LEU A 84 9.75 4.96 -4.74
C LEU A 84 10.84 5.69 -5.51
N VAL A 85 10.86 7.01 -5.40
CA VAL A 85 11.91 7.87 -5.93
C VAL A 85 12.81 8.29 -4.77
N THR A 86 14.10 8.07 -4.95
CA THR A 86 15.11 8.33 -3.92
C THR A 86 16.18 9.26 -4.50
N GLY A 87 16.57 10.29 -3.75
CA GLY A 87 17.75 11.11 -4.05
C GLY A 87 17.49 12.61 -4.26
N GLY A 88 18.59 13.32 -4.57
CA GLY A 88 18.66 14.73 -4.98
C GLY A 88 19.43 14.88 -6.30
N ASP A 89 19.19 15.99 -7.01
CA ASP A 89 19.63 16.48 -8.35
C ASP A 89 19.81 15.51 -9.54
N THR A 90 20.04 14.23 -9.35
CA THR A 90 20.09 13.22 -10.44
C THR A 90 19.94 11.84 -9.82
N GLY A 91 18.73 11.53 -9.33
CA GLY A 91 18.44 10.35 -8.51
C GLY A 91 19.15 9.07 -8.95
N GLY A 92 19.70 8.34 -7.97
CA GLY A 92 20.20 6.98 -8.19
C GLY A 92 21.55 6.59 -7.57
N VAL A 93 22.07 7.29 -6.55
CA VAL A 93 23.41 6.95 -6.03
C VAL A 93 23.48 6.43 -4.60
N ASP A 94 22.59 6.80 -3.67
CA ASP A 94 22.48 6.15 -2.34
C ASP A 94 21.10 6.38 -1.70
N PHE A 95 20.53 5.37 -1.02
CA PHE A 95 19.24 5.50 -0.31
C PHE A 95 19.37 6.38 0.95
N PHE A 96 20.49 6.25 1.66
CA PHE A 96 20.81 7.05 2.83
C PHE A 96 22.04 7.92 2.55
N LYS A 97 21.92 9.22 2.80
CA LYS A 97 23.06 10.12 2.98
C LYS A 97 23.55 9.99 4.42
N MET A 98 24.78 9.52 4.59
CA MET A 98 25.45 9.53 5.89
C MET A 98 26.05 10.92 6.14
N VAL A 99 25.81 11.47 7.32
CA VAL A 99 26.38 12.72 7.81
C VAL A 99 27.03 12.43 9.16
N GLU A 100 28.36 12.47 9.18
CA GLU A 100 29.12 12.39 10.42
C GLU A 100 29.00 13.72 11.17
N ILE A 101 28.75 13.64 12.47
CA ILE A 101 28.63 14.78 13.37
C ILE A 101 29.86 14.73 14.27
N GLU A 102 30.74 15.71 14.10
CA GLU A 102 31.90 15.90 14.99
C GLU A 102 31.41 16.16 16.42
N GLN A 103 32.22 15.70 17.38
CA GLN A 103 31.98 15.66 18.82
C GLN A 103 30.92 16.66 19.34
N LEU A 104 29.87 16.15 19.98
CA LEU A 104 28.84 16.98 20.60
C LEU A 104 29.46 17.77 21.77
N GLU A 105 29.20 19.08 21.87
CA GLU A 105 29.86 19.97 22.87
C GLU A 105 29.80 19.45 24.32
N ASP A 106 28.76 18.70 24.67
CA ASP A 106 28.53 18.18 26.02
C ASP A 106 28.98 16.72 26.23
N TYR A 107 29.49 16.02 25.20
CA TYR A 107 29.80 14.59 25.25
C TYR A 107 31.11 14.25 24.52
N ASP A 108 31.93 13.38 25.11
CA ASP A 108 33.09 12.73 24.46
C ASP A 108 32.65 11.65 23.45
N ALA A 109 31.72 11.99 22.56
CA ALA A 109 31.19 11.10 21.53
C ALA A 109 30.84 11.85 20.23
N GLY A 110 31.24 11.27 19.10
CA GLY A 110 30.75 11.65 17.77
C GLY A 110 29.40 11.00 17.45
N GLY A 111 28.71 11.51 16.45
CA GLY A 111 27.42 10.98 15.99
C GLY A 111 27.42 10.63 14.51
N ILE A 112 26.53 9.71 14.10
CA ILE A 112 26.23 9.44 12.69
C ILE A 112 24.75 9.72 12.48
N ARG A 113 24.43 10.54 11.47
CA ARG A 113 23.06 10.78 11.02
C ARG A 113 22.86 10.16 9.63
N LEU A 114 21.81 9.38 9.48
CA LEU A 114 21.36 8.86 8.19
C LEU A 114 20.15 9.66 7.72
N VAL A 115 20.20 10.21 6.51
CA VAL A 115 19.11 11.00 5.92
C VAL A 115 18.69 10.35 4.61
N ALA A 116 17.42 9.97 4.48
CA ALA A 116 16.86 9.50 3.22
C ALA A 116 15.89 10.55 2.68
N TYR A 117 16.11 10.98 1.43
CA TYR A 117 15.17 11.82 0.70
C TYR A 117 14.36 10.93 -0.23
N VAL A 118 13.11 10.68 0.15
CA VAL A 118 12.22 9.75 -0.55
C VAL A 118 10.90 10.41 -0.87
N ALA A 119 10.36 10.08 -2.04
CA ALA A 119 9.01 10.43 -2.44
C ALA A 119 8.38 9.24 -3.18
N LEU A 120 7.07 9.07 -3.06
CA LEU A 120 6.33 8.14 -3.91
C LEU A 120 5.91 8.87 -5.18
N ALA A 121 6.32 8.36 -6.33
CA ALA A 121 5.91 8.88 -7.63
C ALA A 121 4.91 7.93 -8.28
N GLN A 122 3.83 8.50 -8.77
CA GLN A 122 2.77 7.81 -9.48
C GLN A 122 2.76 8.25 -10.94
N GLY A 123 3.14 7.35 -11.85
CA GLY A 123 3.22 7.65 -13.28
C GLY A 123 1.86 7.77 -13.97
N SER A 124 0.80 7.18 -13.39
CA SER A 124 -0.56 7.25 -13.92
C SER A 124 -1.58 7.26 -12.78
N SER A 125 -2.65 8.05 -12.90
CA SER A 125 -3.78 8.03 -11.96
C SER A 125 -4.47 6.66 -11.87
N LYS A 126 -4.25 5.77 -12.85
CA LYS A 126 -4.79 4.40 -12.87
C LYS A 126 -3.86 3.37 -12.22
N ALA A 127 -2.71 3.79 -11.71
CA ALA A 127 -1.73 2.90 -11.08
C ALA A 127 -2.11 2.50 -9.65
N SER A 128 -3.07 3.19 -9.04
CA SER A 128 -3.64 2.87 -7.73
C SER A 128 -5.16 2.87 -7.78
N ALA A 129 -5.77 1.99 -6.98
CA ALA A 129 -7.18 2.00 -6.64
C ALA A 129 -7.33 1.64 -5.16
N VAL A 130 -8.40 2.15 -4.54
CA VAL A 130 -8.69 1.92 -3.12
C VAL A 130 -10.14 1.51 -2.98
N ILE A 131 -10.37 0.47 -2.17
CA ILE A 131 -11.66 0.15 -1.58
C ILE A 131 -11.54 0.57 -0.11
N HIS A 132 -12.31 1.58 0.29
CA HIS A 132 -12.28 2.16 1.62
C HIS A 132 -13.55 1.83 2.40
N SER A 133 -13.58 2.15 3.70
CA SER A 133 -14.72 1.91 4.59
C SER A 133 -15.09 0.42 4.72
N ILE A 134 -14.11 -0.47 4.78
CA ILE A 134 -14.36 -1.89 5.04
C ILE A 134 -14.55 -2.08 6.53
N ASP A 135 -15.79 -2.27 6.95
CA ASP A 135 -16.16 -2.55 8.34
C ASP A 135 -15.57 -3.92 8.76
N GLU A 136 -14.69 -3.90 9.75
CA GLU A 136 -13.99 -5.07 10.28
C GLU A 136 -14.91 -6.00 11.06
N ASP A 137 -15.96 -5.46 11.66
CA ASP A 137 -16.95 -6.19 12.47
C ASP A 137 -18.17 -6.62 11.63
N ALA A 138 -18.18 -6.31 10.33
CA ALA A 138 -19.30 -6.61 9.45
C ALA A 138 -19.66 -8.10 9.48
N GLN A 139 -20.87 -8.40 9.95
CA GLN A 139 -21.43 -9.75 9.84
C GLN A 139 -21.67 -10.08 8.36
N ILE A 140 -21.07 -11.17 7.89
CA ILE A 140 -21.42 -11.76 6.59
C ILE A 140 -22.84 -12.31 6.71
N VAL A 141 -23.83 -11.54 6.27
CA VAL A 141 -25.22 -12.00 6.18
C VAL A 141 -25.37 -12.81 4.89
N GLY A 142 -25.40 -14.14 5.03
CA GLY A 142 -25.70 -15.11 3.98
C GLY A 142 -27.17 -15.48 3.92
#